data_AF-A0A848ES07-F1
#
_entry.id   AF-A0A848ES07-F1
#
_cell.length_a   1.000
_cell.length_b   1.000
_cell.length_c   1.000
_cell.angle_alpha   90.00
_cell.angle_beta   90.00
_cell.angle_gamma   90.00
#
_symmetry.space_group_name_H-M   'P 1'
#
loop_
_entity.id
_entity.type
_entity.pdbx_description
1 polymer ?
#
loop_
_entity_poly.entity_id
_entity_poly.type
_entity_poly.pdbx_seq_one_letter_code
_entity_poly.pdbx_strand_id
1 'polypeptide(L)' 'MQIEKIADTVSELEDVKRKFEENIQDDFGRSIVNSFFIPTLKNIKSLEEAIQTADGEERAVKEMLQKARAVI' A
#
# COMPACT_ATOMS: atom_id res chain seq x y z
N MET A 1 8.22 8.03 6.46
CA MET A 1 8.46 7.04 7.55
C MET A 1 7.36 5.99 7.72
N GLN A 2 6.06 6.30 7.72
CA GLN A 2 5.00 5.25 7.73
C GLN A 2 4.62 4.76 6.32
N ILE A 3 4.53 5.66 5.33
CA ILE A 3 4.29 5.30 3.91
C ILE A 3 5.38 4.38 3.36
N GLU A 4 6.65 4.71 3.59
CA GLU A 4 7.80 3.89 3.13
C GLU A 4 7.68 2.45 3.61
N LYS A 5 7.30 2.24 4.88
CA LYS A 5 7.14 0.89 5.44
C LYS A 5 6.01 0.09 4.78
N ILE A 6 4.94 0.76 4.34
CA ILE A 6 3.81 0.10 3.69
C ILE A 6 4.15 -0.22 2.23
N ALA A 7 4.80 0.71 1.52
CA ALA A 7 5.31 0.46 0.17
C ALA A 7 6.31 -0.71 0.16
N ASP A 8 7.24 -0.77 1.14
CA ASP A 8 8.16 -1.88 1.31
C ASP A 8 7.40 -3.20 1.55
N THR A 9 6.37 -3.17 2.41
CA THR A 9 5.53 -4.36 2.70
C THR A 9 4.77 -4.85 1.47
N VAL A 10 4.26 -3.94 0.63
CA VAL A 10 3.61 -4.30 -0.65
C VAL A 10 4.61 -5.00 -1.56
N SER A 11 5.80 -4.42 -1.73
CA SER A 11 6.86 -4.99 -2.58
C SER A 11 7.31 -6.36 -2.09
N GLU A 12 7.52 -6.53 -0.79
CA GLU A 12 7.90 -7.81 -0.18
C GLU A 12 6.82 -8.88 -0.39
N LEU A 13 5.54 -8.51 -0.22
CA LEU A 13 4.44 -9.46 -0.40
C LEU A 13 4.27 -9.86 -1.87
N GLU A 14 4.47 -8.94 -2.81
CA GLU A 14 4.49 -9.26 -4.25
C GLU A 14 5.64 -10.22 -4.59
N ASP A 15 6.82 -10.00 -4.01
CA ASP A 15 7.97 -10.87 -4.19
C ASP A 15 7.75 -12.28 -3.62
N VAL A 16 7.16 -12.37 -2.43
CA VAL A 16 6.82 -13.66 -1.82
C VAL A 16 5.76 -14.39 -2.64
N LYS A 17 4.72 -13.69 -3.11
CA LYS A 17 3.71 -14.26 -4.01
C LYS A 17 4.36 -14.81 -5.27
N ARG A 18 5.22 -14.04 -5.93
CA ARG A 18 5.90 -14.45 -7.17
C ARG A 18 6.74 -15.70 -6.94
N LYS A 19 7.59 -15.71 -5.90
CA LYS A 19 8.39 -16.89 -5.53
C LYS A 19 7.50 -18.10 -5.23
N PHE A 20 6.36 -17.90 -4.59
CA PHE A 20 5.42 -18.98 -4.34
C PHE A 20 4.83 -19.55 -5.64
N GLU A 21 4.38 -18.70 -6.57
CA GLU A 21 3.86 -19.10 -7.88
C GLU A 21 4.91 -19.78 -8.78
N GLU A 22 6.18 -19.41 -8.64
CA GLU A 22 7.30 -20.06 -9.35
C GLU A 22 7.57 -21.48 -8.83
N ASN A 23 7.37 -21.73 -7.53
CA ASN A 23 7.68 -23.00 -6.88
C ASN A 23 6.49 -23.96 -6.77
N ILE A 24 5.25 -23.45 -6.77
CA ILE A 24 4.03 -24.26 -6.61
C ILE A 24 3.04 -23.92 -7.72
N GLN A 25 2.82 -24.87 -8.62
CA GLN A 25 1.89 -24.73 -9.74
C GLN A 25 0.72 -25.72 -9.72
N ASP A 26 0.58 -26.48 -8.62
CA ASP A 26 -0.57 -27.34 -8.41
C ASP A 26 -1.84 -26.54 -8.04
N ASP A 27 -2.98 -27.22 -8.09
CA ASP A 27 -4.29 -26.59 -7.85
C ASP A 27 -4.42 -26.05 -6.41
N PHE A 28 -3.71 -26.65 -5.45
CA PHE A 28 -3.71 -26.20 -4.07
C PHE A 28 -2.91 -24.91 -3.89
N GLY A 29 -1.73 -24.80 -4.50
CA GLY A 29 -0.93 -23.58 -4.55
C GLY A 29 -1.70 -22.44 -5.21
N ARG A 30 -2.37 -22.71 -6.33
CA ARG A 30 -3.26 -21.72 -6.97
C ARG A 30 -4.38 -21.26 -6.02
N SER A 31 -4.96 -22.16 -5.24
CA SER A 31 -5.96 -21.82 -4.21
C SER A 31 -5.39 -20.88 -3.14
N ILE A 32 -4.15 -21.10 -2.67
CA ILE A 32 -3.47 -20.22 -1.72
C ILE A 32 -3.25 -18.83 -2.32
N VAL A 33 -2.78 -18.76 -3.57
CA VAL A 33 -2.61 -17.47 -4.26
C VAL A 33 -3.92 -16.70 -4.34
N ASN A 34 -4.99 -17.36 -4.76
CA ASN A 34 -6.29 -16.73 -4.94
C ASN A 34 -6.98 -16.36 -3.63
N SER A 35 -6.81 -17.18 -2.58
CA SER A 35 -7.53 -17.01 -1.32
C SER A 35 -6.77 -16.16 -0.30
N PHE A 36 -5.43 -16.12 -0.39
CA PHE A 36 -4.59 -15.40 0.57
C PHE A 36 -3.84 -14.24 -0.07
N PHE A 37 -2.99 -14.50 -1.07
CA PHE A 37 -2.10 -13.46 -1.60
C PHE A 37 -2.85 -12.34 -2.30
N ILE A 38 -3.80 -12.66 -3.20
CA ILE A 38 -4.55 -11.65 -3.95
C ILE A 38 -5.38 -10.73 -3.02
N PRO A 39 -6.22 -11.26 -2.09
CA PRO A 39 -6.99 -10.41 -1.19
C PRO A 39 -6.10 -9.57 -0.26
N THR A 40 -5.01 -10.14 0.25
CA THR A 40 -4.10 -9.43 1.14
C THR A 40 -3.39 -8.29 0.41
N LEU A 41 -2.86 -8.53 -0.79
CA LEU A 41 -2.25 -7.49 -1.62
C LEU A 41 -3.24 -6.36 -1.93
N LYS A 42 -4.49 -6.69 -2.25
CA LYS A 42 -5.53 -5.69 -2.49
C LYS A 42 -5.75 -4.81 -1.27
N ASN A 43 -5.89 -5.41 -0.09
CA ASN A 43 -6.14 -4.66 1.15
C ASN A 43 -4.98 -3.74 1.51
N ILE A 44 -3.73 -4.19 1.35
CA ILE A 44 -2.55 -3.36 1.67
C ILE A 44 -2.42 -2.21 0.67
N LYS A 45 -2.66 -2.44 -0.63
CA LYS A 45 -2.66 -1.35 -1.63
C LYS A 45 -3.73 -0.30 -1.34
N SER A 46 -4.93 -0.71 -0.93
CA SER A 46 -5.97 0.23 -0.51
C SER A 46 -5.58 1.03 0.73
N LEU A 47 -4.83 0.44 1.67
CA LEU A 47 -4.28 1.18 2.81
C LEU A 47 -3.20 2.17 2.39
N GLU A 48 -2.31 1.78 1.47
CA GLU A 48 -1.29 2.65 0.91
C GLU A 48 -1.93 3.89 0.25
N GLU A 49 -2.93 3.70 -0.60
CA GLU A 49 -3.68 4.78 -1.27
C GLU A 49 -4.36 5.73 -0.26
N ALA A 50 -4.97 5.18 0.79
CA ALA A 50 -5.63 5.96 1.83
C ALA A 50 -4.63 6.85 2.60
N ILE A 51 -3.45 6.33 2.90
CA ILE A 51 -2.41 7.09 3.61
C ILE A 51 -1.80 8.16 2.69
N GLN A 52 -1.54 7.83 1.43
CA GLN A 52 -1.08 8.83 0.45
C GLN A 52 -2.08 9.99 0.29
N THR A 53 -3.37 9.68 0.31
CA THR A 53 -4.43 10.70 0.27
C THR A 53 -4.40 11.57 1.52
N ALA A 54 -4.31 10.97 2.72
CA ALA A 54 -4.25 11.70 3.98
C ALA A 54 -3.02 12.62 4.07
N ASP A 55 -1.84 12.15 3.64
CA ASP A 55 -0.61 12.96 3.59
C ASP A 55 -0.75 14.15 2.61
N GLY A 56 -1.42 13.92 1.47
CA GLY A 56 -1.73 14.96 0.50
C GLY A 56 -2.65 16.04 1.06
N GLU A 57 -3.71 15.64 1.77
CA GLU A 57 -4.63 16.56 2.45
C GLU A 57 -3.95 17.33 3.57
N GLU A 58 -3.11 16.69 4.39
CA GLU A 58 -2.35 17.36 5.45
C GLU A 58 -1.46 18.46 4.86
N ARG A 59 -0.79 18.18 3.74
CA ARG A 59 0.04 19.17 3.04
C ARG A 59 -0.79 20.36 2.56
N ALA A 60 -1.94 20.12 1.93
CA ALA A 60 -2.84 21.17 1.46
C ALA A 60 -3.33 22.06 2.62
N VAL A 61 -3.71 21.47 3.76
CA VAL A 61 -4.11 22.21 4.96
C VAL A 61 -2.96 23.07 5.50
N LYS A 62 -1.73 22.53 5.57
CA LYS A 62 -0.54 23.29 6.00
C LYS A 62 -0.27 24.49 5.10
N GLU A 63 -0.39 24.33 3.77
CA GLU A 63 -0.22 25.42 2.82
C GLU A 63 -1.30 26.50 2.97
N MET A 64 -2.56 26.10 3.19
CA MET A 64 -3.64 27.05 3.46
C MET A 64 -3.39 27.84 4.75
N LEU A 65 -2.94 27.19 5.81
CA LEU A 65 -2.61 27.85 7.08
C LEU A 65 -1.44 28.85 6.93
N GLN A 66 -0.42 28.50 6.14
CA GLN A 66 0.69 29.42 5.84
C GLN A 66 0.20 30.65 5.08
N LYS A 67 -0.64 30.47 4.06
CA LYS A 67 -1.24 31.57 3.30
C LYS A 67 -2.10 32.46 4.19
N ALA A 68 -2.94 31.88 5.06
CA ALA A 68 -3.76 32.65 5.99
C ALA A 68 -2.91 33.48 6.96
N ARG A 69 -1.80 32.92 7.47
CA ARG A 69 -0.86 33.65 8.34
C ARG A 69 -0.12 34.78 7.64
N ALA A 70 0.09 34.71 6.33
CA ALA A 70 0.77 35.76 5.57
C ALA A 70 -0.15 36.98 5.27
N VAL A 71 -1.46 36.85 5.52
CA VAL A 71 -2.47 37.90 5.26
C VAL A 71 -2.79 38.72 6.52
N ILE A 72 -2.39 38.23 7.71
CA ILE A 72 -2.54 38.91 9.01
C ILE A 72 -1.23 39.60 9.35
#